data_AF-A0A920GQM7-F1
#
_entry.id   AF-A0A920GQM7-F1
#
_cell.length_a   1.000
_cell.length_b   1.000
_cell.length_c   1.000
_cell.angle_alpha   90.00
_cell.angle_beta   90.00
_cell.angle_gamma   90.00
#
_symmetry.space_group_name_H-M   'P 1'
#
loop_
_entity.id
_entity.type
_entity.pdbx_description
1 polymer ?
#
loop_
_entity_poly.entity_id
_entity_poly.type
_entity_poly.pdbx_seq_one_letter_code
_entity_poly.pdbx_strand_id
1 'polypeptide(L)'
;MERYSEGFGFILTFGLLTLLSLNLVPKLCGAKLGCEATMEKFGKSQSVLRTEDNRFLNGTGKYIDDQTPSSSLFAYFFRSQVAHAKIKELNVEDAKKANGICAIFTSNDLESRGVKNDLVGVTVKNRDGTDGACPKRPLLAEDRVRFVGEPVALIIADTIQDAKDASELIEVDYEDLPVSTNLEPAKTRYTKRLQAT
;
A
#
# COMPACT_ATOMS: atom_id res chain seq x y z
N MET A 1 33.01 25.16 28.47
CA MET A 1 31.73 24.58 28.01
C MET A 1 32.05 23.16 27.52
N GLU A 2 32.69 22.30 28.32
CA GLU A 2 32.14 21.56 29.49
C GLU A 2 30.78 20.92 29.16
N ARG A 3 30.78 19.63 28.80
CA ARG A 3 30.83 18.40 29.65
C ARG A 3 29.40 17.97 29.99
N TYR A 4 29.01 16.76 29.60
CA TYR A 4 28.20 15.87 30.44
C TYR A 4 28.36 14.41 29.98
N SER A 5 29.15 13.70 30.78
CA SER A 5 29.32 12.26 30.83
C SER A 5 28.98 11.85 32.27
N GLU A 6 27.95 11.04 32.47
CA GLU A 6 27.69 10.32 33.72
C GLU A 6 27.13 8.95 33.30
N GLY A 7 27.65 7.78 33.68
CA GLY A 7 28.48 7.46 34.84
C GLY A 7 27.59 6.83 35.91
N PHE A 8 27.15 5.58 35.72
CA PHE A 8 26.47 4.80 36.77
C PHE A 8 27.22 3.49 37.00
N GLY A 9 28.06 3.50 38.03
CA GLY A 9 28.67 2.34 38.64
C GLY A 9 28.75 2.59 40.14
N PHE A 10 27.97 1.84 40.93
CA PHE A 10 28.15 1.77 42.38
C PHE A 10 28.03 0.31 42.82
N ILE A 11 29.14 -0.14 43.41
CA ILE A 11 29.42 -1.45 43.99
C ILE A 11 29.00 -1.40 45.47
N LEU A 12 28.55 -2.53 46.05
CA LEU A 12 28.79 -3.04 47.42
C LEU A 12 27.62 -3.98 47.81
N THR A 13 27.73 -5.30 47.65
CA THR A 13 28.22 -6.29 48.65
C THR A 13 27.50 -6.28 50.00
N PHE A 14 26.59 -7.23 50.20
CA PHE A 14 26.20 -7.93 51.45
C PHE A 14 25.34 -9.11 50.97
N GLY A 15 25.44 -10.37 51.38
CA GLY A 15 26.17 -11.08 52.42
C GLY A 15 25.61 -12.52 52.37
N LEU A 16 26.52 -13.48 52.53
CA LEU A 16 26.34 -14.93 52.53
C LEU A 16 25.52 -15.43 53.75
N LEU A 17 25.06 -16.70 53.72
CA LEU A 17 24.34 -17.53 54.73
C LEU A 17 22.80 -17.56 54.54
N THR A 18 22.08 -18.70 54.55
CA THR A 18 22.32 -20.00 55.20
C THR A 18 21.38 -21.06 54.60
N LEU A 19 21.98 -22.18 54.18
CA LEU A 19 21.60 -23.59 54.37
C LEU A 19 20.24 -24.00 54.98
N LEU A 20 19.71 -25.10 54.41
CA LEU A 20 18.93 -26.18 55.02
C LEU A 20 17.54 -25.87 55.63
N SER A 21 16.51 -26.32 54.92
CA SER A 21 15.43 -27.10 55.56
C SER A 21 15.04 -28.27 54.64
N LEU A 22 15.65 -29.43 54.91
CA LEU A 22 15.10 -30.72 54.51
C LEU A 22 13.87 -31.04 55.37
N ASN A 23 12.93 -31.74 54.73
CA ASN A 23 11.86 -32.56 55.32
C ASN A 23 10.69 -31.81 55.96
N LEU A 24 9.49 -31.96 55.39
CA LEU A 24 8.46 -32.90 55.89
C LEU A 24 7.10 -32.58 55.23
N VAL A 25 6.72 -33.26 54.15
CA VAL A 25 5.30 -33.36 53.77
C VAL A 25 4.97 -34.85 53.62
N PRO A 26 4.02 -35.38 54.40
CA PRO A 26 3.77 -36.80 54.53
C PRO A 26 3.05 -37.36 53.30
N LYS A 27 3.41 -38.61 52.98
CA LYS A 27 2.59 -39.51 52.17
C LYS A 27 1.20 -39.61 52.79
N LEU A 28 0.17 -39.18 52.06
CA LEU A 28 -1.21 -39.61 52.29
C LEU A 28 -1.84 -39.99 50.95
N CYS A 29 -2.16 -41.28 50.89
CA CYS A 29 -3.26 -41.93 50.18
C CYS A 29 -3.67 -41.42 48.80
N GLY A 30 -3.54 -42.32 47.82
CA GLY A 30 -3.75 -42.05 46.42
C GLY A 30 -5.19 -41.75 46.01
N ALA A 31 -5.29 -41.12 44.84
CA ALA A 31 -6.31 -41.40 43.84
C ALA A 31 -5.90 -40.70 42.53
N LYS A 32 -5.83 -41.49 41.46
CA LYS A 32 -5.88 -41.08 40.04
C LYS A 32 -4.75 -40.17 39.54
N LEU A 33 -3.72 -40.79 38.95
CA LEU A 33 -3.02 -40.19 37.82
C LEU A 33 -4.03 -40.07 36.66
N GLY A 34 -4.73 -38.94 36.63
CA GLY A 34 -5.35 -38.45 35.41
C GLY A 34 -4.25 -37.92 34.52
N CYS A 35 -4.21 -38.41 33.28
CA CYS A 35 -3.43 -37.87 32.18
C CYS A 35 -3.58 -36.34 32.17
N GLU A 36 -2.55 -35.62 32.65
CA GLU A 36 -2.45 -34.19 32.44
C GLU A 36 -2.01 -34.01 30.99
N ALA A 37 -2.99 -34.13 30.09
CA ALA A 37 -2.85 -33.67 28.74
C ALA A 37 -2.57 -32.17 28.82
N THR A 38 -1.30 -31.80 28.67
CA THR A 38 -0.91 -30.43 28.32
C THR A 38 -1.72 -30.06 27.09
N MET A 39 -2.82 -29.33 27.27
CA MET A 39 -3.55 -28.76 26.15
C MET A 39 -2.56 -27.86 25.41
N GLU A 40 -2.16 -28.27 24.21
CA GLU A 40 -1.57 -27.33 23.26
C GLU A 40 -2.59 -26.22 23.06
N LYS A 41 -2.32 -25.08 23.70
CA LYS A 41 -3.32 -24.06 24.04
C LYS A 41 -3.96 -23.41 22.81
N PHE A 42 -3.37 -23.59 21.62
CA PHE A 42 -3.91 -23.14 20.35
C PHE A 42 -3.36 -24.01 19.21
N GLY A 43 -4.19 -24.80 18.52
CA GLY A 43 -3.71 -25.52 17.32
C GLY A 43 -4.62 -26.61 16.74
N LYS A 44 -5.07 -26.36 15.50
CA LYS A 44 -5.73 -27.24 14.50
C LYS A 44 -7.18 -27.69 14.77
N SER A 45 -8.08 -27.21 13.90
CA SER A 45 -9.50 -27.59 13.77
C SER A 45 -10.45 -27.24 14.93
N GLN A 46 -10.11 -26.25 15.75
CA GLN A 46 -11.03 -25.68 16.74
C GLN A 46 -11.59 -24.34 16.26
N SER A 47 -12.87 -24.09 16.54
CA SER A 47 -13.49 -22.77 16.32
C SER A 47 -13.01 -21.83 17.41
N VAL A 48 -11.97 -21.04 17.13
CA VAL A 48 -11.42 -20.05 18.05
C VAL A 48 -11.89 -18.65 17.62
N LEU A 49 -12.25 -17.81 18.60
CA LEU A 49 -12.56 -16.41 18.34
C LEU A 49 -11.32 -15.67 17.84
N ARG A 50 -11.53 -14.75 16.89
CA ARG A 50 -10.45 -13.93 16.34
C ARG A 50 -9.90 -12.98 17.40
N THR A 51 -8.59 -12.86 17.46
CA THR A 51 -7.93 -11.94 18.42
C THR A 51 -8.07 -10.49 17.98
N GLU A 52 -8.23 -10.24 16.68
CA GLU A 52 -8.32 -8.90 16.11
C GLU A 52 -9.70 -8.26 16.33
N ASP A 53 -10.72 -9.04 16.68
CA ASP A 53 -12.09 -8.54 16.85
C ASP A 53 -12.16 -7.47 17.95
N ASN A 54 -11.35 -7.59 19.01
CA ASN A 54 -11.31 -6.60 20.07
C ASN A 54 -10.95 -5.20 19.53
N ARG A 55 -9.92 -5.09 18.68
CA ARG A 55 -9.54 -3.77 18.13
C ARG A 55 -10.54 -3.25 17.09
N PHE A 56 -11.13 -4.14 16.31
CA PHE A 56 -12.06 -3.74 15.24
C PHE A 56 -13.44 -3.35 15.77
N LEU A 57 -13.99 -4.13 16.71
CA LEU A 57 -15.30 -3.86 17.30
C LEU A 57 -15.31 -2.59 18.17
N ASN A 58 -14.16 -2.27 18.77
CA ASN A 58 -14.01 -1.09 19.63
C ASN A 58 -13.50 0.15 18.89
N GLY A 59 -13.34 0.11 17.56
CA GLY A 59 -12.83 1.25 16.79
C GLY A 59 -11.39 1.67 17.12
N THR A 60 -10.61 0.77 17.75
CA THR A 60 -9.19 1.01 18.10
C THR A 60 -8.23 0.38 17.09
N GLY A 61 -8.76 -0.18 16.00
CA GLY A 61 -7.99 -0.50 14.81
C GLY A 61 -7.32 0.74 14.26
N LYS A 62 -6.10 0.58 13.73
CA LYS A 62 -5.33 1.66 13.11
C LYS A 62 -5.19 1.35 11.63
N TYR A 63 -5.80 2.19 10.81
CA TYR A 63 -5.63 2.20 9.36
C TYR A 63 -4.68 3.32 8.95
N ILE A 64 -4.32 3.35 7.66
CA ILE A 64 -3.36 4.34 7.13
C ILE A 64 -3.86 5.76 7.37
N ASP A 65 -5.15 6.01 7.12
CA ASP A 65 -5.75 7.35 7.23
C ASP A 65 -5.86 7.83 8.70
N ASP A 66 -5.95 6.91 9.67
CA ASP A 66 -6.02 7.23 11.09
C ASP A 66 -4.66 7.67 11.68
N GLN A 67 -3.56 7.40 10.96
CA GLN A 67 -2.19 7.65 11.44
C GLN A 67 -1.49 8.76 10.63
N THR A 68 -2.24 9.54 9.84
CA THR A 68 -1.69 10.62 9.00
C THR A 68 -1.17 11.79 9.86
N PRO A 69 0.09 12.24 9.69
CA PRO A 69 0.61 13.45 10.33
C PRO A 69 -0.21 14.69 10.00
N SER A 70 -0.34 15.63 10.94
CA SER A 70 -1.13 16.86 10.74
C SER A 70 -0.57 17.81 9.68
N SER A 71 0.70 17.67 9.31
CA SER A 71 1.37 18.47 8.27
C SER A 71 1.44 17.76 6.91
N SER A 72 0.70 16.66 6.73
CA SER A 72 0.69 15.92 5.46
C SER A 72 -0.15 16.62 4.40
N LEU A 73 0.34 16.58 3.17
CA LEU A 73 -0.42 17.01 1.99
C LEU A 73 -1.28 15.86 1.46
N PHE A 74 -2.31 16.21 0.71
CA PHE A 74 -3.24 15.27 0.08
C PHE A 74 -2.90 15.08 -1.39
N ALA A 75 -2.91 13.82 -1.82
CA ALA A 75 -2.74 13.43 -3.21
C ALA A 75 -4.09 13.05 -3.82
N TYR A 76 -4.46 13.68 -4.93
CA TYR A 76 -5.66 13.39 -5.71
C TYR A 76 -5.30 13.12 -7.17
N PHE A 77 -5.90 12.07 -7.74
CA PHE A 77 -5.68 11.73 -9.15
C PHE A 77 -6.85 12.22 -9.99
N PHE A 78 -6.55 13.09 -10.95
CA PHE A 78 -7.44 13.39 -12.06
C PHE A 78 -7.45 12.19 -13.02
N ARG A 79 -8.64 11.69 -13.34
CA ARG A 79 -8.82 10.41 -14.03
C ARG A 79 -9.62 10.57 -15.31
N SER A 80 -9.33 9.69 -16.28
CA SER A 80 -10.06 9.60 -17.54
C SER A 80 -11.54 9.27 -17.32
N GLN A 81 -12.42 10.02 -17.99
CA GLN A 81 -13.85 9.73 -18.07
C GLN A 81 -14.20 8.85 -19.28
N VAL A 82 -13.25 8.68 -20.22
CA VAL A 82 -13.44 7.92 -21.46
C VAL A 82 -12.69 6.59 -21.43
N ALA A 83 -13.20 5.61 -22.15
CA ALA A 83 -12.68 4.24 -22.12
C ALA A 83 -11.42 4.04 -22.96
N HIS A 84 -11.32 4.66 -24.14
CA HIS A 84 -10.14 4.54 -24.99
C HIS A 84 -10.06 5.77 -25.89
N ALA A 85 -9.03 6.60 -25.72
CA ALA A 85 -8.85 7.82 -26.49
C ALA A 85 -7.38 8.24 -26.47
N LYS A 86 -6.91 8.94 -27.51
CA LYS A 86 -5.63 9.66 -27.43
C LYS A 86 -5.82 10.95 -26.65
N ILE A 87 -4.82 11.33 -25.87
CA ILE A 87 -4.77 12.65 -25.23
C ILE A 87 -4.14 13.60 -26.25
N LYS A 88 -4.92 14.50 -26.81
CA LYS A 88 -4.42 15.52 -27.75
C LYS A 88 -3.77 16.67 -27.01
N GLU A 89 -4.44 17.12 -25.97
CA GLU A 89 -4.01 18.24 -25.15
C GLU A 89 -4.44 18.00 -23.70
N LEU A 90 -3.57 18.41 -22.77
CA LEU A 90 -3.83 18.39 -21.33
C LEU A 90 -3.35 19.72 -20.76
N ASN A 91 -4.29 20.57 -20.36
CA ASN A 91 -4.00 21.86 -19.75
C ASN A 91 -4.30 21.80 -18.24
N VAL A 92 -3.25 22.07 -17.46
CA VAL A 92 -3.28 22.09 -15.99
C VAL A 92 -2.93 23.46 -15.42
N GLU A 93 -2.79 24.49 -16.25
CA GLU A 93 -2.21 25.77 -15.85
C GLU A 93 -3.10 26.56 -14.91
N ASP A 94 -4.42 26.50 -15.08
CA ASP A 94 -5.34 27.18 -14.16
C ASP A 94 -5.51 26.40 -12.86
N ALA A 95 -5.51 25.07 -12.93
CA ALA A 95 -5.47 24.20 -11.75
C ALA A 95 -4.22 24.46 -10.88
N LYS A 96 -3.05 24.69 -11.49
CA LYS A 96 -1.80 25.01 -10.76
C LYS A 96 -1.87 26.35 -9.99
N LYS A 97 -2.74 27.28 -10.42
CA LYS A 97 -2.90 28.60 -9.79
C LYS A 97 -3.99 28.60 -8.70
N ALA A 98 -4.74 27.52 -8.55
CA ALA A 98 -5.77 27.41 -7.54
C ALA A 98 -5.19 27.47 -6.13
N ASN A 99 -6.00 27.96 -5.18
CA ASN A 99 -5.58 28.08 -3.80
C ASN A 99 -5.35 26.70 -3.15
N GLY A 100 -4.36 26.58 -2.28
CA GLY A 100 -4.04 25.33 -1.58
C GLY A 100 -3.33 24.28 -2.44
N ILE A 101 -3.00 24.56 -3.71
CA ILE A 101 -2.27 23.64 -4.59
C ILE A 101 -0.76 23.79 -4.40
N CYS A 102 -0.10 22.68 -4.07
CA CYS A 102 1.34 22.63 -3.93
C CYS A 102 2.03 22.21 -5.23
N ALA A 103 1.47 21.22 -5.94
CA ALA A 103 2.01 20.73 -7.20
C ALA A 103 0.96 19.96 -8.02
N ILE A 104 1.12 19.98 -9.34
CA ILE A 104 0.43 19.08 -10.26
C ILE A 104 1.47 18.39 -11.14
N PHE A 105 1.38 17.08 -11.27
CA PHE A 105 2.28 16.25 -12.08
C PHE A 105 1.51 15.54 -13.19
N THR A 106 2.08 15.61 -14.39
CA THR A 106 1.66 14.88 -15.60
C THR A 106 2.72 13.82 -15.96
N SER A 107 2.47 12.98 -16.97
CA SER A 107 3.46 12.01 -17.46
C SER A 107 4.79 12.69 -17.85
N ASN A 108 4.72 13.86 -18.49
CA ASN A 108 5.89 14.62 -18.93
C ASN A 108 6.72 15.12 -17.73
N ASP A 109 6.05 15.51 -16.64
CA ASP A 109 6.73 15.94 -15.41
C ASP A 109 7.51 14.78 -14.77
N LEU A 110 6.94 13.55 -14.80
CA LEU A 110 7.63 12.36 -14.32
C LEU A 110 8.91 12.09 -15.13
N GLU A 111 8.79 12.09 -16.46
CA GLU A 111 9.93 11.84 -17.36
C GLU A 111 11.03 12.91 -17.21
N SER A 112 10.65 14.18 -17.14
CA SER A 112 11.60 15.30 -16.97
C SER A 112 12.41 15.22 -15.67
N ARG A 113 11.86 14.55 -14.65
CA ARG A 113 12.49 14.32 -13.34
C ARG A 113 13.21 12.98 -13.25
N GLY A 114 13.29 12.23 -14.34
CA GLY A 114 13.91 10.91 -14.38
C GLY A 114 13.10 9.81 -13.68
N VAL A 115 11.82 10.05 -13.40
CA VAL A 115 10.91 9.03 -12.85
C VAL A 115 10.39 8.18 -14.00
N LYS A 116 10.66 6.87 -13.96
CA LYS A 116 10.16 5.93 -14.96
C LYS A 116 8.64 5.81 -14.82
N ASN A 117 7.89 6.25 -15.84
CA ASN A 117 6.44 6.14 -15.89
C ASN A 117 5.96 4.72 -16.26
N ASP A 118 6.25 3.74 -15.41
CA ASP A 118 5.92 2.32 -15.65
C ASP A 118 5.89 1.51 -14.35
N LEU A 119 4.81 0.77 -14.14
CA LEU A 119 4.64 -0.20 -13.06
C LEU A 119 5.09 -1.58 -13.52
N VAL A 120 6.24 -1.99 -13.00
CA VAL A 120 6.80 -3.31 -13.27
C VAL A 120 5.95 -4.37 -12.56
N GLY A 121 5.42 -5.30 -13.34
CA GLY A 121 4.76 -6.50 -12.84
C GLY A 121 5.65 -7.72 -12.99
N VAL A 122 5.47 -8.72 -12.12
CA VAL A 122 6.08 -10.04 -12.31
C VAL A 122 5.24 -10.83 -13.30
N THR A 123 5.84 -11.24 -14.42
CA THR A 123 5.19 -12.13 -15.38
C THR A 123 5.24 -13.56 -14.87
N VAL A 124 4.08 -14.18 -14.69
CA VAL A 124 3.95 -15.60 -14.36
C VAL A 124 3.63 -16.40 -15.62
N LYS A 125 4.01 -17.69 -15.63
CA LYS A 125 3.64 -18.60 -16.72
C LYS A 125 2.15 -18.93 -16.65
N ASN A 126 1.50 -18.94 -17.80
CA ASN A 126 0.13 -19.43 -17.96
C ASN A 126 0.09 -20.96 -17.80
N ARG A 127 -1.11 -21.52 -17.64
CA ARG A 127 -1.32 -22.97 -17.48
C ARG A 127 -0.84 -23.78 -18.69
N ASP A 128 -0.84 -23.18 -19.88
CA ASP A 128 -0.36 -23.78 -21.13
C ASP A 128 1.16 -23.63 -21.33
N GLY A 129 1.88 -23.04 -20.38
CA GLY A 129 3.33 -22.84 -20.43
C GLY A 129 3.78 -21.56 -21.15
N THR A 130 2.86 -20.78 -21.73
CA THR A 130 3.18 -19.48 -22.33
C THR A 130 3.46 -18.41 -21.27
N ASP A 131 4.12 -17.31 -21.65
CA ASP A 131 4.30 -16.16 -20.76
C ASP A 131 2.99 -15.38 -20.57
N GLY A 132 2.73 -14.97 -19.33
CA GLY A 132 1.65 -14.05 -19.02
C GLY A 132 1.81 -12.71 -19.73
N ALA A 133 0.70 -12.01 -19.96
CA ALA A 133 0.74 -10.70 -20.59
C ALA A 133 1.50 -9.68 -19.72
N CYS A 134 2.48 -9.00 -20.33
CA CYS A 134 3.21 -7.90 -19.70
C CYS A 134 2.98 -6.58 -20.46
N PRO A 135 1.76 -6.02 -20.44
CA PRO A 135 1.52 -4.71 -21.02
C PRO A 135 2.25 -3.62 -20.20
N LYS A 136 2.66 -2.53 -20.87
CA LYS A 136 3.11 -1.31 -20.19
C LYS A 136 1.99 -0.79 -19.29
N ARG A 137 2.31 -0.45 -18.04
CA ARG A 137 1.35 0.06 -17.06
C ARG A 137 1.84 1.42 -16.55
N PRO A 138 1.56 2.51 -17.25
CA PRO A 138 2.05 3.82 -16.84
C PRO A 138 1.45 4.24 -15.48
N LEU A 139 2.18 5.05 -14.71
CA LEU A 139 1.68 5.66 -13.47
C LEU A 139 0.64 6.74 -13.76
N LEU A 140 0.91 7.55 -14.79
CA LEU A 140 0.03 8.56 -15.36
C LEU A 140 -0.05 8.35 -16.88
N ALA A 141 -1.24 8.47 -17.46
CA ALA A 141 -1.46 8.30 -18.89
C ALA A 141 -0.55 9.23 -19.71
N GLU A 142 0.07 8.67 -20.76
CA GLU A 142 1.00 9.37 -21.64
C GLU A 142 0.26 9.86 -22.89
N ASP A 143 0.31 9.05 -23.95
CA ASP A 143 -0.23 9.33 -25.28
C ASP A 143 -1.74 9.08 -25.39
N ARG A 144 -2.24 8.18 -24.55
CA ARG A 144 -3.62 7.70 -24.58
C ARG A 144 -4.06 7.11 -23.26
N VAL A 145 -5.37 7.13 -23.07
CA VAL A 145 -6.10 6.41 -22.04
C VAL A 145 -6.68 5.13 -22.63
N ARG A 146 -6.68 4.05 -21.86
CA ARG A 146 -6.98 2.66 -22.24
C ARG A 146 -8.17 2.09 -21.47
N PHE A 147 -8.57 2.74 -20.39
CA PHE A 147 -9.77 2.41 -19.63
C PHE A 147 -10.33 3.63 -18.88
N VAL A 148 -11.62 3.56 -18.53
CA VAL A 148 -12.28 4.58 -17.69
C VAL A 148 -11.65 4.53 -16.30
N GLY A 149 -11.24 5.69 -15.78
CA GLY A 149 -10.57 5.79 -14.48
C GLY A 149 -9.05 5.70 -14.53
N GLU A 150 -8.43 5.60 -15.72
CA GLU A 150 -6.97 5.68 -15.83
C GLU A 150 -6.48 7.05 -15.34
N PRO A 151 -5.48 7.11 -14.44
CA PRO A 151 -4.96 8.36 -13.91
C PRO A 151 -4.22 9.14 -15.01
N VAL A 152 -4.54 10.42 -15.15
CA VAL A 152 -3.97 11.31 -16.17
C VAL A 152 -3.03 12.35 -15.54
N ALA A 153 -3.41 12.88 -14.38
CA ALA A 153 -2.59 13.80 -13.60
C ALA A 153 -2.70 13.53 -12.10
N LEU A 154 -1.65 13.88 -11.36
CA LEU A 154 -1.59 13.82 -9.90
C LEU A 154 -1.55 15.25 -9.35
N ILE A 155 -2.50 15.57 -8.48
CA ILE A 155 -2.64 16.87 -7.82
C ILE A 155 -2.24 16.69 -6.34
N ILE A 156 -1.35 17.55 -5.86
CA ILE A 156 -0.92 17.61 -4.46
C ILE A 156 -1.39 18.94 -3.86
N ALA A 157 -2.13 18.88 -2.77
CA ALA A 157 -2.74 20.05 -2.14
C ALA A 157 -2.73 19.99 -0.60
N ASP A 158 -2.97 21.13 0.05
CA ASP A 158 -3.10 21.25 1.50
C ASP A 158 -4.32 20.50 2.05
N THR A 159 -5.43 20.48 1.30
CA THR A 159 -6.62 19.70 1.64
C THR A 159 -7.12 18.87 0.45
N ILE A 160 -7.83 17.78 0.75
CA ILE A 160 -8.47 16.97 -0.29
C ILE A 160 -9.55 17.74 -1.06
N GLN A 161 -10.17 18.75 -0.44
CA GLN A 161 -11.21 19.56 -1.09
C GLN A 161 -10.58 20.49 -2.14
N ASP A 162 -9.48 21.17 -1.78
CA ASP A 162 -8.74 22.01 -2.72
C ASP A 162 -8.25 21.21 -3.93
N ALA A 163 -7.77 19.98 -3.69
CA ALA A 163 -7.34 19.10 -4.78
C ALA A 163 -8.48 18.70 -5.73
N LYS A 164 -9.69 18.47 -5.21
CA LYS A 164 -10.88 18.17 -6.01
C LYS A 164 -11.34 19.39 -6.79
N ASP A 165 -11.41 20.55 -6.14
CA ASP A 165 -11.84 21.79 -6.76
C ASP A 165 -10.88 22.20 -7.89
N ALA A 166 -9.56 22.04 -7.69
CA ALA A 166 -8.57 22.25 -8.74
C ALA A 166 -8.66 21.23 -9.88
N SER A 167 -9.14 20.01 -9.62
CA SER A 167 -9.28 18.99 -10.66
C SER A 167 -10.35 19.34 -11.70
N GLU A 168 -11.36 20.12 -11.31
CA GLU A 168 -12.40 20.63 -12.23
C GLU A 168 -11.89 21.73 -13.16
N LEU A 169 -10.73 22.32 -12.86
CA LEU A 169 -10.06 23.32 -13.70
C LEU A 169 -9.09 22.68 -14.72
N ILE A 170 -8.93 21.35 -14.69
CA ILE A 170 -8.09 20.64 -15.65
C ILE A 170 -8.89 20.40 -16.92
N GLU A 171 -8.37 20.89 -18.04
CA GLU A 171 -8.96 20.69 -19.35
C GLU A 171 -8.18 19.60 -20.11
N VAL A 172 -8.91 18.67 -20.71
CA VAL A 172 -8.33 17.58 -21.49
C VAL A 172 -9.11 17.40 -22.79
N ASP A 173 -8.39 17.40 -23.90
CA ASP A 173 -8.94 17.09 -25.23
C ASP A 173 -8.63 15.63 -25.59
N TYR A 174 -9.70 14.88 -25.87
CA TYR A 174 -9.64 13.47 -26.21
C TYR A 174 -9.99 13.26 -27.69
N GLU A 175 -9.18 12.44 -28.36
CA GLU A 175 -9.55 11.83 -29.64
C GLU A 175 -9.98 10.39 -29.39
N ASP A 176 -11.30 10.15 -29.42
CA ASP A 176 -11.85 8.82 -29.18
C ASP A 176 -11.28 7.76 -30.12
N LEU A 177 -10.95 6.61 -29.53
CA LEU A 177 -10.50 5.42 -30.23
C LEU A 177 -11.53 4.30 -30.08
N PRO A 178 -11.57 3.33 -31.01
CA PRO A 178 -12.44 2.18 -30.88
C PRO A 178 -12.21 1.45 -29.56
N VAL A 179 -13.26 1.31 -28.75
CA VAL A 179 -13.23 0.62 -27.47
C VAL A 179 -13.37 -0.89 -27.70
N SER A 180 -12.61 -1.69 -26.96
CA SER A 180 -12.74 -3.15 -26.95
C SER A 180 -13.18 -3.63 -25.58
N THR A 181 -14.38 -4.20 -25.50
CA THR A 181 -14.91 -4.87 -24.30
C THR A 181 -14.88 -6.40 -24.40
N ASN A 182 -14.41 -6.93 -25.53
CA ASN A 182 -14.29 -8.36 -25.75
C ASN A 182 -13.17 -8.96 -24.89
N LEU A 183 -13.42 -10.15 -24.35
CA LEU A 183 -12.40 -10.95 -23.66
C LEU A 183 -11.37 -11.53 -24.64
N GLU A 184 -11.82 -11.85 -25.85
CA GLU A 184 -10.96 -12.32 -26.91
C GLU A 184 -9.98 -11.20 -27.32
N PRO A 185 -8.68 -11.48 -27.41
CA PRO A 185 -7.72 -10.49 -27.86
C PRO A 185 -8.11 -9.99 -29.26
N ALA A 186 -8.05 -8.67 -29.45
CA ALA A 186 -8.36 -8.07 -30.74
C ALA A 186 -7.49 -8.70 -31.84
N LYS A 187 -8.13 -9.26 -32.88
CA LYS A 187 -7.46 -10.00 -33.97
C LYS A 187 -6.66 -9.10 -34.93
N THR A 188 -6.28 -7.88 -34.56
CA THR A 188 -5.80 -6.87 -35.52
C THR A 188 -4.41 -6.28 -35.18
N ARG A 189 -3.48 -6.49 -36.11
CA ARG A 189 -2.17 -5.81 -36.38
C ARG A 189 -1.09 -5.70 -35.28
N TYR A 190 -1.31 -6.04 -34.01
CA TYR A 190 -0.24 -5.95 -32.99
C TYR A 190 0.78 -7.09 -33.02
N THR A 191 0.48 -8.21 -33.68
CA THR A 191 1.38 -9.36 -33.79
C THR A 191 2.69 -9.08 -34.54
N LYS A 192 2.78 -7.98 -35.30
CA LYS A 192 4.01 -7.62 -36.03
C LYS A 192 5.03 -6.81 -35.22
N ARG A 193 4.65 -6.19 -34.09
CA ARG A 193 5.56 -5.31 -33.33
C ARG A 193 6.30 -6.03 -32.21
N LEU A 194 5.78 -7.16 -31.73
CA LEU A 194 6.44 -8.02 -30.72
C LEU A 194 7.49 -8.97 -31.32
N GLN A 195 7.61 -9.05 -32.64
CA GLN A 195 8.59 -9.89 -33.34
C GLN A 195 9.81 -9.09 -33.85
N ALA A 196 9.92 -7.80 -33.51
CA ALA A 196 11.00 -6.92 -33.94
C ALA A 196 11.76 -6.36 -32.73
N THR A 197 12.38 -7.25 -31.97
CA THR A 197 13.51 -7.02 -31.04
C THR A 197 14.21 -8.35 -30.86
#